data_AF-A0A0G1B4E4-F1
#
_entry.id   AF-A0A0G1B4E4-F1
#
_cell.length_a   1.000
_cell.length_b   1.000
_cell.length_c   1.000
_cell.angle_alpha   90.00
_cell.angle_beta   90.00
_cell.angle_gamma   90.00
#
_symmetry.space_group_name_H-M   'P 1'
#
loop_
_entity.id
_entity.type
_entity.pdbx_description
1 polymer ?
#
loop_
_entity_poly.entity_id
_entity_poly.type
_entity_poly.pdbx_seq_one_letter_code
_entity_poly.pdbx_strand_id
1 'polypeptide(L)'
;MKSSWKWGIICLLLFGIFLVGIGAFQLNRGGWGEDRIEILKDDYTESNKNISQDFQKYDLINLNDALRDDLIDLPGIGEKLADKIISGRPYKDTSEIIIRKIISQKVFEEIKDRITVW
;
A
#
# COMPACT_ATOMS: atom_id res chain seq x y z
N MET A 1 55.99 -0.64 -41.53
CA MET A 1 56.16 -1.65 -40.46
C MET A 1 56.62 -0.97 -39.18
N LYS A 2 56.19 -1.49 -38.01
CA LYS A 2 56.32 -0.98 -36.62
C LYS A 2 55.20 -0.06 -36.13
N SER A 3 54.00 -0.63 -35.97
CA SER A 3 52.93 -0.03 -35.15
C SER A 3 52.13 -1.10 -34.40
N SER A 4 52.80 -1.94 -33.62
CA SER A 4 52.13 -2.96 -32.80
C SER A 4 52.91 -3.32 -31.52
N TRP A 5 53.63 -2.34 -30.95
CA TRP A 5 54.36 -2.53 -29.67
C TRP A 5 54.08 -1.44 -28.62
N LYS A 6 53.01 -0.65 -28.79
CA LYS A 6 52.56 0.35 -27.79
C LYS A 6 51.26 -0.02 -27.07
N TRP A 7 50.46 -0.93 -27.64
CA TRP A 7 49.21 -1.40 -27.02
C TRP A 7 49.39 -2.54 -26.01
N GLY A 8 50.48 -3.31 -26.08
CA GLY A 8 50.78 -4.36 -25.09
C GLY A 8 51.18 -3.83 -23.70
N ILE A 9 51.75 -2.62 -23.63
CA ILE A 9 52.18 -1.99 -22.37
C ILE A 9 51.01 -1.30 -21.66
N ILE A 10 50.02 -0.81 -22.41
CA ILE A 10 48.80 -0.17 -21.88
C ILE A 10 47.89 -1.20 -21.18
N CYS A 11 47.83 -2.45 -21.64
CA CYS A 11 47.09 -3.52 -20.95
C CYS A 11 47.76 -3.98 -19.64
N LEU A 12 49.07 -3.81 -19.47
CA LEU A 12 49.81 -4.17 -18.25
C LEU A 12 49.70 -3.11 -17.14
N LEU A 13 49.41 -1.85 -17.48
CA LEU A 13 49.25 -0.75 -16.51
C LEU A 13 47.81 -0.61 -15.98
N LEU A 14 46.80 -1.11 -16.69
CA LEU A 14 45.39 -1.09 -16.23
C LEU A 14 45.02 -2.26 -15.32
N PHE A 15 45.80 -3.34 -15.30
CA PHE A 15 45.57 -4.49 -14.40
C PHE A 15 46.21 -4.33 -13.00
N GLY A 16 47.19 -3.42 -12.86
CA GLY A 16 47.89 -3.16 -11.59
C GLY A 16 47.15 -2.28 -10.58
N ILE A 17 46.09 -1.56 -10.99
CA ILE A 17 45.31 -0.68 -10.10
C ILE A 17 44.12 -1.45 -9.46
N PHE A 18 43.87 -2.69 -9.88
CA PHE A 18 42.80 -3.53 -9.34
C PHE A 18 43.16 -4.28 -8.04
N LEU A 19 44.42 -4.24 -7.59
CA LEU A 19 44.86 -4.91 -6.35
C LEU A 19 45.09 -3.98 -5.14
N VAL A 20 45.03 -2.66 -5.32
CA VAL A 20 45.19 -1.67 -4.22
C VAL A 20 43.86 -1.05 -3.76
N GLY A 21 42.80 -1.14 -4.59
CA GLY A 21 41.48 -0.55 -4.28
C GLY A 21 40.61 -1.32 -3.27
N ILE A 22 40.92 -2.58 -2.96
CA ILE A 22 40.12 -3.39 -2.00
C ILE A 22 40.63 -3.22 -0.55
N GLY A 23 41.85 -2.70 -0.35
CA GLY A 23 42.49 -2.60 0.97
C GLY A 23 42.08 -1.41 1.83
N ALA A 24 41.45 -0.37 1.28
CA ALA A 24 41.03 0.82 2.04
C ALA A 24 39.54 0.80 2.45
N PHE A 25 38.82 -0.29 2.19
CA PHE A 25 37.39 -0.41 2.53
C PHE A 25 37.14 -0.98 3.94
N GLN A 26 38.19 -1.18 4.73
CA GLN A 26 38.04 -1.39 6.17
C GLN A 26 39.06 -0.55 6.91
N LEU A 27 38.58 0.54 7.52
CA LEU A 27 38.69 0.86 8.95
C LEU A 27 38.23 2.32 9.18
N ASN A 28 36.92 2.57 9.10
CA ASN A 28 36.28 3.70 9.78
C ASN A 28 35.15 3.14 10.66
N ARG A 29 35.53 2.49 11.76
CA ARG A 29 34.62 2.32 12.90
C ARG A 29 34.87 3.48 13.86
N GLY A 30 34.06 4.53 13.76
CA GLY A 30 33.87 5.53 14.81
C GLY A 30 32.39 5.50 15.18
N GLY A 31 32.10 4.98 16.36
CA GLY A 31 30.75 4.67 16.82
C GLY A 31 29.87 5.89 17.05
N TRP A 32 28.56 5.63 16.99
CA TRP A 32 27.53 6.46 17.58
C TRP A 32 26.57 5.49 18.25
N GLY A 33 26.75 5.33 19.56
CA GLY A 33 25.73 4.74 20.40
C GLY A 33 24.70 5.82 20.72
N GLU A 34 23.43 5.46 20.62
CA GLU A 34 22.50 5.69 21.73
C GLU A 34 21.33 4.73 21.62
N ASP A 35 21.38 3.70 22.46
CA ASP A 35 20.35 2.68 22.62
C ASP A 35 19.31 3.19 23.63
N ARG A 36 18.51 4.16 23.19
CA ARG A 36 17.30 4.59 23.92
C ARG A 36 16.13 4.64 22.94
N ILE A 37 15.70 3.46 22.49
CA ILE A 37 14.33 3.29 22.01
C ILE A 37 13.43 3.41 23.25
N GLU A 38 12.87 4.60 23.44
CA GLU A 38 11.67 4.77 24.25
C GLU A 38 10.53 4.08 23.49
N ILE A 39 10.14 2.89 23.95
CA ILE A 39 9.00 2.15 23.40
C ILE A 39 7.73 2.87 23.81
N LEU A 40 7.39 4.00 23.19
CA LEU A 40 6.08 4.61 23.30
C LEU A 40 5.73 5.32 21.99
N LYS A 41 4.80 4.67 21.26
CA LYS A 41 4.15 5.12 20.02
C LYS A 41 5.15 5.05 18.86
N ASP A 42 5.15 4.03 18.01
CA ASP A 42 4.13 3.76 17.00
C ASP A 42 4.32 2.33 16.45
N ASP A 43 3.59 1.33 16.96
CA ASP A 43 3.47 0.00 16.31
C ASP A 43 2.32 0.03 15.29
N TYR A 44 2.46 0.88 14.29
CA TYR A 44 1.57 0.84 13.13
C TYR A 44 2.24 1.43 11.90
N THR A 45 3.28 0.80 11.38
CA THR A 45 3.45 0.55 9.94
C THR A 45 4.82 -0.06 9.65
N GLU A 46 4.81 -1.20 8.95
CA GLU A 46 5.58 -1.47 7.72
C GLU A 46 5.86 -2.97 7.58
N SER A 47 4.79 -3.77 7.47
CA SER A 47 4.89 -5.15 7.00
C SER A 47 4.20 -5.28 5.65
N ASN A 48 5.03 -5.58 4.64
CA ASN A 48 4.74 -6.09 3.30
C ASN A 48 4.30 -5.11 2.19
N LYS A 49 5.30 -4.40 1.66
CA LYS A 49 5.38 -4.13 0.22
C LYS A 49 5.85 -5.40 -0.50
N ASN A 50 4.96 -5.99 -1.31
CA ASN A 50 5.11 -7.13 -2.25
C ASN A 50 4.70 -8.52 -1.75
N ILE A 51 4.07 -9.30 -2.65
CA ILE A 51 3.36 -10.61 -2.52
C ILE A 51 1.85 -10.37 -2.32
N SER A 52 0.93 -10.51 -3.29
CA SER A 52 0.90 -11.20 -4.59
C SER A 52 -0.28 -10.68 -5.40
N GLN A 53 -0.12 -10.66 -6.73
CA GLN A 53 -1.15 -10.68 -7.79
C GLN A 53 -2.53 -10.05 -7.51
N ASP A 54 -2.84 -9.01 -8.29
CA ASP A 54 -4.14 -8.83 -8.96
C ASP A 54 -5.37 -9.41 -8.24
N PHE A 55 -5.62 -8.92 -7.03
CA PHE A 55 -6.99 -8.74 -6.60
C PHE A 55 -7.25 -7.26 -6.80
N GLN A 56 -7.89 -6.90 -7.91
CA GLN A 56 -8.83 -5.77 -7.89
C GLN A 56 -9.93 -6.13 -6.89
N LYS A 57 -9.57 -6.09 -5.60
CA LYS A 57 -10.51 -6.07 -4.50
C LYS A 57 -11.13 -4.70 -4.63
N TYR A 58 -12.23 -4.61 -5.37
CA TYR A 58 -13.21 -3.61 -5.08
C TYR A 58 -13.47 -3.79 -3.58
N ASP A 59 -12.92 -2.90 -2.76
CA ASP A 59 -13.13 -2.94 -1.32
C ASP A 59 -14.63 -2.72 -1.12
N LEU A 60 -15.36 -3.83 -1.00
CA LEU A 60 -16.79 -3.81 -0.80
C LEU A 60 -17.04 -3.06 0.49
N ILE A 61 -17.91 -2.07 0.40
CA ILE A 61 -18.25 -1.20 1.52
C ILE A 61 -19.18 -1.98 2.44
N ASN A 62 -18.75 -2.26 3.66
CA ASN A 62 -19.62 -2.91 4.64
C ASN A 62 -20.64 -1.91 5.19
N LEU A 63 -21.92 -2.16 4.97
CA LEU A 63 -22.99 -1.29 5.46
C LEU A 63 -23.02 -1.12 6.98
N ASN A 64 -22.51 -2.09 7.75
CA ASN A 64 -22.48 -2.07 9.22
C ASN A 64 -21.36 -1.22 9.81
N ASP A 65 -20.25 -1.06 9.09
CA ASP A 65 -19.02 -0.46 9.63
C ASP A 65 -18.47 0.69 8.78
N ALA A 66 -18.96 0.86 7.55
CA ALA A 66 -18.50 1.90 6.64
C ALA A 66 -18.54 3.30 7.26
N LEU A 67 -17.61 4.15 6.87
CA LEU A 67 -17.67 5.55 7.23
C LEU A 67 -18.77 6.25 6.43
N ARG A 68 -19.16 7.43 6.91
CA ARG A 68 -20.17 8.24 6.24
C ARG A 68 -19.75 8.64 4.84
N ASP A 69 -18.48 9.01 4.68
CA ASP A 69 -17.94 9.46 3.41
C ASP A 69 -17.88 8.32 2.39
N ASP A 70 -17.47 7.12 2.82
CA ASP A 70 -17.50 5.92 1.97
C ASP A 70 -18.91 5.62 1.43
N LEU A 71 -19.94 5.80 2.25
CA LEU A 71 -21.33 5.62 1.82
C LEU A 71 -21.76 6.69 0.81
N ILE A 72 -21.30 7.94 0.96
CA ILE A 72 -21.64 9.05 0.04
C ILE A 72 -20.95 8.87 -1.32
N ASP A 73 -19.80 8.21 -1.36
CA ASP A 73 -19.09 7.90 -2.60
C ASP A 73 -19.82 6.85 -3.46
N LEU A 74 -20.83 6.16 -2.92
CA LEU A 74 -21.67 5.24 -3.67
C LEU A 74 -22.60 5.99 -4.63
N PRO A 75 -22.74 5.53 -5.90
CA PRO A 75 -23.62 6.18 -6.86
C PRO A 75 -25.07 6.20 -6.36
N GLY A 76 -25.67 7.39 -6.35
CA GLY A 76 -27.05 7.58 -5.90
C GLY A 76 -27.24 7.66 -4.38
N ILE A 77 -26.16 7.60 -3.58
CA ILE A 77 -26.19 7.82 -2.13
C ILE A 77 -25.64 9.20 -1.82
N GLY A 78 -26.50 10.08 -1.29
CA GLY A 78 -26.08 11.37 -0.75
C GLY A 78 -26.08 11.36 0.78
N GLU A 79 -25.67 12.47 1.39
CA GLU A 79 -25.57 12.64 2.85
C GLU A 79 -26.81 12.15 3.62
N LYS A 80 -28.01 12.53 3.16
CA LYS A 80 -29.27 12.15 3.80
C LYS A 80 -29.52 10.64 3.77
N LEU A 81 -29.08 9.95 2.72
CA LEU A 81 -29.23 8.51 2.60
C LEU A 81 -28.14 7.79 3.41
N ALA A 82 -26.91 8.29 3.39
CA ALA A 82 -25.83 7.80 4.24
C ALA A 82 -26.21 7.86 5.73
N ASP A 83 -26.79 8.97 6.20
CA ASP A 83 -27.28 9.08 7.59
C ASP A 83 -28.33 8.04 7.94
N LYS A 84 -29.26 7.78 7.01
CA LYS A 84 -30.29 6.76 7.22
C LYS A 84 -29.70 5.35 7.23
N ILE A 85 -28.68 5.09 6.42
CA ILE A 85 -27.95 3.82 6.42
C ILE A 85 -27.24 3.65 7.77
N ILE A 86 -26.53 4.68 8.24
CA ILE A 86 -25.83 4.63 9.55
C ILE A 86 -26.84 4.44 10.69
N SER A 87 -27.93 5.19 10.69
CA SER A 87 -28.99 5.11 11.71
C SER A 87 -29.74 3.77 11.69
N GLY A 88 -29.70 3.04 10.57
CA GLY A 88 -30.38 1.76 10.39
C GLY A 88 -29.54 0.53 10.76
N ARG A 89 -28.26 0.71 11.10
CA ARG A 89 -27.37 -0.37 11.53
C ARG A 89 -27.87 -1.04 12.82
N PRO A 90 -27.65 -2.35 13.01
CA PRO A 90 -26.99 -3.30 12.10
C PRO A 90 -27.96 -3.91 11.07
N TYR A 91 -27.39 -4.33 9.95
CA TYR A 91 -28.02 -5.08 8.86
C TYR A 91 -27.54 -6.53 8.87
N LYS A 92 -28.43 -7.48 8.58
CA LYS A 92 -28.06 -8.90 8.41
C LYS A 92 -27.77 -9.27 6.96
N ASP A 93 -28.35 -8.52 6.02
CA ASP A 93 -28.21 -8.74 4.59
C ASP A 93 -28.25 -7.39 3.86
N THR A 94 -27.60 -7.31 2.69
CA THR A 94 -27.59 -6.10 1.86
C THR A 94 -28.99 -5.66 1.43
N SER A 95 -29.95 -6.58 1.30
CA SER A 95 -31.33 -6.29 0.87
C SER A 95 -32.15 -5.54 1.93
N GLU A 96 -31.72 -5.56 3.19
CA GLU A 96 -32.46 -4.90 4.28
C GLU A 96 -32.59 -3.39 4.06
N ILE A 97 -31.65 -2.75 3.38
CA ILE A 97 -31.71 -1.31 3.08
C ILE A 97 -32.88 -0.96 2.14
N ILE A 98 -33.33 -1.91 1.31
CA ILE A 98 -34.55 -1.75 0.49
C ILE A 98 -35.80 -2.07 1.30
N ILE A 99 -35.79 -3.16 2.08
CA ILE A 99 -36.94 -3.57 2.90
C ILE A 99 -37.32 -2.46 3.88
N ARG A 100 -36.31 -1.81 4.47
CA ARG A 100 -36.48 -0.65 5.36
C ARG A 100 -36.73 0.66 4.61
N LYS A 101 -36.83 0.63 3.28
CA LYS A 101 -37.08 1.78 2.40
C LYS A 101 -36.09 2.92 2.61
N ILE A 102 -34.83 2.57 2.90
CA ILE A 102 -33.76 3.54 3.06
C ILE A 102 -33.36 4.06 1.68
N ILE A 103 -33.18 3.16 0.72
CA ILE A 103 -32.90 3.48 -0.68
C ILE A 103 -33.95 2.89 -1.61
N SER A 104 -34.00 3.41 -2.85
CA SER A 104 -34.86 2.86 -3.89
C SER A 104 -34.26 1.60 -4.53
N GLN A 105 -35.09 0.76 -5.14
CA GLN A 105 -34.61 -0.43 -5.88
C GLN A 105 -33.57 -0.06 -6.93
N LYS A 106 -33.79 1.03 -7.67
CA LYS A 106 -32.87 1.47 -8.72
C LYS A 106 -31.47 1.74 -8.17
N VAL A 107 -31.38 2.49 -7.08
CA VAL A 107 -30.10 2.81 -6.43
C VAL A 107 -29.44 1.54 -5.90
N PHE A 108 -30.21 0.62 -5.32
CA PHE A 108 -29.68 -0.67 -4.88
C PHE A 108 -29.01 -1.45 -6.00
N GLU A 109 -29.65 -1.56 -7.18
CA GLU A 109 -29.07 -2.27 -8.31
C GLU A 109 -27.75 -1.63 -8.80
N GLU A 110 -27.56 -0.33 -8.63
CA GLU A 110 -26.33 0.38 -9.01
C GLU A 110 -25.18 0.16 -8.00
N ILE A 111 -25.50 -0.14 -6.73
CA ILE A 111 -24.52 -0.25 -5.64
C ILE A 111 -24.32 -1.67 -5.12
N LYS A 112 -25.20 -2.63 -5.43
CA LYS A 112 -25.20 -3.98 -4.84
C LYS A 112 -23.87 -4.72 -5.01
N ASP A 113 -23.15 -4.46 -6.12
CA ASP A 113 -21.85 -5.08 -6.42
C ASP A 113 -20.67 -4.34 -5.75
N ARG A 114 -20.95 -3.25 -5.01
CA ARG A 114 -19.99 -2.39 -4.30
C ARG A 114 -20.15 -2.44 -2.78
N ILE A 115 -21.19 -3.11 -2.29
CA ILE A 115 -21.52 -3.18 -0.88
C ILE A 115 -21.51 -4.63 -0.39
N THR A 116 -21.37 -4.79 0.92
CA THR A 116 -21.48 -6.09 1.57
C THR A 116 -21.94 -5.92 3.01
N VAL A 117 -22.17 -7.04 3.69
CA VAL A 117 -22.54 -7.11 5.10
C VAL A 117 -21.75 -8.25 5.72
N TRP A 118 -21.02 -7.96 6.79
CA TRP A 118 -20.36 -8.92 7.67
C TRP A 118 -20.50 -8.49 9.13
#